data_AF-A0A7V3H6E1-F1
#
_entry.id   AF-A0A7V3H6E1-F1
#
_cell.length_a   1.000
_cell.length_b   1.000
_cell.length_c   1.000
_cell.angle_alpha   90.00
_cell.angle_beta   90.00
_cell.angle_gamma   90.00
#
_symmetry.space_group_name_H-M   'P 1'
#
loop_
_entity.id
_entity.type
_entity.pdbx_description
1 polymer ?
#
loop_
_entity_poly.entity_id
_entity_poly.type
_entity_poly.pdbx_seq_one_letter_code
_entity_poly.pdbx_strand_id
1 'polypeptide(L)'
;MTGDPASLAQLRHELRTPLNHIIGYSELLLEEAGEAGQKELEPGLRQVHQDARQLLGLINNLLAPSGKDAEAVDLAPVRNELLPPLERIIATGEALRKQVAKLGAAQLRPDLERILSAAGTLRALIGEQPAEAEAASEPPGVSA
;
A
#
# COMPACT_ATOMS: atom_id res chain seq x y z
N MET A 1 -18.74 -3.47 -25.50
CA MET A 1 -17.83 -4.06 -24.50
C MET A 1 -17.87 -3.15 -23.30
N THR A 2 -18.93 -3.30 -22.52
CA THR A 2 -19.25 -2.48 -21.35
C THR A 2 -18.27 -2.87 -20.25
N GLY A 3 -17.54 -1.90 -19.73
CA GLY A 3 -16.64 -2.10 -18.60
C GLY A 3 -17.46 -2.35 -17.36
N ASP A 4 -17.65 -3.63 -17.03
CA ASP A 4 -18.22 -4.02 -15.74
C ASP A 4 -17.17 -3.78 -14.64
N PRO A 5 -17.57 -3.15 -13.52
CA PRO A 5 -16.67 -2.71 -12.46
C PRO A 5 -15.87 -3.88 -11.93
N ALA A 6 -14.57 -3.65 -11.73
CA ALA A 6 -13.64 -4.61 -11.13
C ALA A 6 -14.33 -5.34 -9.97
N SER A 7 -14.65 -6.62 -10.17
CA SER A 7 -15.21 -7.45 -9.10
C SER A 7 -14.29 -7.32 -7.87
N LEU A 8 -14.82 -7.37 -6.65
CA LEU A 8 -13.99 -7.34 -5.43
C LEU A 8 -12.88 -8.40 -5.46
N ALA A 9 -13.13 -9.50 -6.18
CA ALA A 9 -12.13 -10.52 -6.46
C ALA A 9 -10.95 -10.01 -7.30
N GLN A 10 -11.22 -9.21 -8.34
CA GLN A 10 -10.21 -8.56 -9.15
C GLN A 10 -9.44 -7.50 -8.35
N LEU A 11 -10.13 -6.60 -7.64
CA LEU A 11 -9.45 -5.60 -6.78
C LEU A 11 -8.55 -6.28 -5.74
N ARG A 12 -9.05 -7.33 -5.07
CA ARG A 12 -8.24 -8.13 -4.14
C ARG A 12 -7.02 -8.74 -4.82
N HIS A 13 -7.16 -9.25 -6.05
CA HIS A 13 -6.04 -9.81 -6.80
C HIS A 13 -5.00 -8.74 -7.15
N GLU A 14 -5.46 -7.60 -7.65
CA GLU A 14 -4.61 -6.46 -8.02
C GLU A 14 -3.87 -5.87 -6.82
N LEU A 15 -4.48 -5.85 -5.63
CA LEU A 15 -3.82 -5.43 -4.39
C LEU A 15 -2.82 -6.46 -3.87
N ARG A 16 -3.11 -7.76 -4.00
CA ARG A 16 -2.23 -8.83 -3.49
C ARG A 16 -0.88 -8.87 -4.18
N THR A 17 -0.82 -8.57 -5.48
CA THR A 17 0.44 -8.59 -6.25
C THR A 17 1.49 -7.62 -5.72
N PRO A 18 1.27 -6.30 -5.67
CA PRO A 18 2.25 -5.36 -5.12
C PRO A 18 2.49 -5.59 -3.63
N LEU A 19 1.50 -6.04 -2.87
CA LEU A 19 1.70 -6.36 -1.46
C LEU A 19 2.64 -7.55 -1.23
N ASN A 20 2.50 -8.61 -2.03
CA ASN A 20 3.40 -9.75 -1.98
C ASN A 20 4.83 -9.36 -2.39
N HIS A 21 4.99 -8.40 -3.32
CA HIS A 21 6.31 -7.84 -3.62
C HIS A 21 6.92 -7.15 -2.40
N ILE A 22 6.16 -6.32 -1.66
CA ILE A 22 6.66 -5.67 -0.45
C ILE A 22 7.09 -6.71 0.60
N ILE A 23 6.28 -7.75 0.81
CA ILE A 23 6.61 -8.83 1.75
C ILE A 23 7.90 -9.55 1.31
N GLY A 24 7.98 -9.97 0.05
CA GLY A 24 9.14 -10.70 -0.46
C GLY A 24 10.42 -9.88 -0.43
N TYR A 25 10.38 -8.62 -0.85
CA TYR A 25 11.57 -7.75 -0.82
C TYR A 25 11.97 -7.37 0.61
N SER A 26 11.02 -7.22 1.54
CA SER A 26 11.38 -6.96 2.94
C SER A 26 12.01 -8.17 3.62
N GLU A 27 11.58 -9.39 3.27
CA GLU A 27 12.24 -10.64 3.70
C GLU A 27 13.67 -10.73 3.13
N LEU A 28 13.83 -10.51 1.82
CA LEU A 28 15.14 -10.52 1.16
C LEU A 28 16.10 -9.49 1.77
N LEU A 29 15.64 -8.24 1.93
CA LEU A 29 16.46 -7.17 2.49
C LEU A 29 16.86 -7.43 3.95
N LEU A 30 16.04 -8.15 4.73
CA LEU A 30 16.40 -8.55 6.10
C LEU A 30 17.58 -9.52 6.09
N GLU A 31 17.59 -10.48 5.16
CA GLU A 31 18.69 -11.42 4.97
C GLU A 31 19.95 -10.69 4.51
N GLU A 32 19.85 -9.89 3.44
CA GLU A 32 20.97 -9.16 2.86
C GLU A 32 21.57 -8.12 3.83
N ALA A 33 20.74 -7.43 4.62
CA ALA A 33 21.24 -6.50 5.64
C ALA A 33 22.01 -7.24 6.75
N GLY A 34 21.56 -8.45 7.13
CA GLY A 34 22.26 -9.30 8.08
C GLY A 34 23.63 -9.74 7.57
N GLU A 35 23.70 -10.19 6.32
CA GLU A 35 24.95 -10.61 5.66
C GLU A 35 25.92 -9.43 5.43
N ALA A 36 25.38 -8.25 5.09
CA ALA A 36 26.17 -7.04 4.90
C ALA A 36 26.60 -6.36 6.21
N GLY A 37 26.20 -6.89 7.36
CA GLY A 37 26.50 -6.32 8.69
C GLY A 37 25.76 -5.01 8.99
N GLN A 38 24.71 -4.69 8.23
CA GLN A 38 23.93 -3.45 8.33
C GLN A 38 22.77 -3.60 9.32
N LYS A 39 23.09 -3.99 10.57
CA LYS A 39 22.10 -4.33 11.60
C LYS A 39 21.19 -3.15 11.96
N GLU A 40 21.65 -1.93 11.75
CA GLU A 40 20.90 -0.69 11.95
C GLU A 40 19.65 -0.59 11.08
N LEU A 41 19.62 -1.27 9.92
CA LEU A 41 18.48 -1.27 9.01
C LEU A 41 17.40 -2.28 9.42
N GLU A 42 17.78 -3.32 10.16
CA GLU A 42 16.87 -4.42 10.50
C GLU A 42 15.58 -3.98 11.23
N PRO A 43 15.59 -3.03 12.19
CA PRO A 43 14.35 -2.58 12.84
C PRO A 43 13.35 -1.98 11.86
N GLY A 44 13.82 -1.15 10.92
CA GLY A 44 12.95 -0.55 9.91
C GLY A 44 12.44 -1.58 8.90
N LEU A 45 13.30 -2.51 8.47
CA LEU A 45 12.91 -3.58 7.55
C LEU A 45 11.88 -4.54 8.18
N ARG A 46 12.06 -4.89 9.47
CA ARG A 46 11.06 -5.66 10.24
C ARG A 46 9.73 -4.92 10.36
N GLN A 47 9.76 -3.60 10.58
CA GLN A 47 8.55 -2.80 10.65
C GLN A 47 7.80 -2.81 9.31
N VAL A 48 8.49 -2.62 8.18
CA VAL A 48 7.89 -2.72 6.83
C VAL A 48 7.25 -4.08 6.62
N HIS A 49 7.97 -5.16 6.95
CA HIS A 49 7.46 -6.52 6.80
C HIS A 49 6.20 -6.78 7.64
N GLN A 50 6.21 -6.36 8.91
CA GLN A 50 5.08 -6.50 9.82
C GLN A 50 3.86 -5.71 9.33
N ASP A 51 4.04 -4.45 8.93
CA ASP A 51 2.95 -3.62 8.41
C ASP A 51 2.38 -4.19 7.10
N ALA A 52 3.23 -4.76 6.23
CA ALA A 52 2.79 -5.42 5.01
C ALA A 52 1.99 -6.70 5.29
N ARG A 53 2.42 -7.51 6.26
CA ARG A 53 1.68 -8.70 6.71
C ARG A 53 0.34 -8.32 7.36
N GLN A 54 0.30 -7.24 8.14
CA GLN A 54 -0.94 -6.69 8.68
C GLN A 54 -1.89 -6.27 7.56
N LEU A 55 -1.38 -5.52 6.57
CA LEU A 55 -2.17 -5.06 5.42
C LEU A 55 -2.74 -6.23 4.62
N LEU A 56 -1.99 -7.33 4.48
CA LEU A 56 -2.45 -8.54 3.80
C LEU A 56 -3.61 -9.19 4.56
N GLY A 57 -3.52 -9.23 5.90
CA GLY A 57 -4.60 -9.69 6.76
C GLY A 57 -5.87 -8.84 6.59
N LEU A 58 -5.73 -7.52 6.59
CA LEU A 58 -6.85 -6.59 6.35
C LEU A 58 -7.49 -6.80 4.98
N ILE A 59 -6.70 -6.92 3.91
CA ILE A 59 -7.22 -7.22 2.57
C ILE A 59 -7.99 -8.54 2.55
N ASN A 60 -7.46 -9.60 3.17
CA ASN A 60 -8.13 -10.89 3.19
C ASN A 60 -9.44 -10.86 3.99
N ASN A 61 -9.50 -10.08 5.08
CA ASN A 61 -10.67 -10.00 5.95
C ASN A 61 -11.76 -9.07 5.39
N LEU A 62 -11.37 -7.88 4.92
CA LEU A 62 -12.29 -6.84 4.47
C LEU A 62 -12.81 -7.09 3.04
N LEU A 63 -12.00 -7.71 2.18
CA LEU A 63 -12.37 -8.04 0.80
C LEU A 63 -12.66 -9.53 0.63
N ALA A 64 -13.12 -10.22 1.68
CA ALA A 64 -13.50 -11.62 1.61
C ALA A 64 -14.62 -11.84 0.58
N PRO A 65 -14.61 -12.94 -0.20
CA PRO A 65 -15.67 -13.24 -1.16
C PRO A 65 -16.99 -13.43 -0.41
N SER A 66 -17.88 -12.43 -0.52
CA SER A 66 -19.25 -12.54 -0.04
C SER A 66 -20.06 -13.23 -1.12
N GLY A 67 -20.57 -14.43 -0.86
CA GLY A 67 -21.33 -15.24 -1.84
C GLY A 67 -22.70 -14.65 -2.22
N LYS A 68 -22.93 -13.36 -1.99
CA LYS A 68 -24.13 -12.62 -2.41
C LYS A 68 -23.67 -11.56 -3.38
N ASP A 69 -24.24 -11.58 -4.57
CA ASP A 69 -24.06 -10.60 -5.63
C ASP A 69 -24.04 -9.19 -5.01
N ALA A 70 -22.84 -8.63 -4.92
CA ALA A 70 -22.62 -7.41 -4.18
C ALA A 70 -22.91 -6.24 -5.11
N GLU A 71 -24.20 -5.89 -5.21
CA GLU A 71 -24.61 -4.54 -5.59
C GLU A 71 -23.87 -3.54 -4.68
N ALA A 72 -22.93 -2.80 -5.26
CA ALA A 72 -22.22 -1.66 -4.70
C ALA A 72 -21.71 -1.83 -3.24
N VAL A 73 -20.60 -2.54 -3.05
CA VAL A 73 -19.85 -2.46 -1.78
C VAL A 73 -19.22 -1.08 -1.66
N ASP A 74 -19.56 -0.36 -0.59
CA ASP A 74 -18.87 0.86 -0.22
C ASP A 74 -17.41 0.54 0.14
N LEU A 75 -16.48 0.98 -0.72
CA LEU A 75 -15.05 0.78 -0.53
C LEU A 75 -14.44 1.83 0.39
N ALA A 76 -15.12 2.94 0.71
CA ALA A 76 -14.61 3.97 1.60
C ALA A 76 -14.16 3.45 2.97
N PRO A 77 -14.95 2.64 3.72
CA PRO A 77 -14.50 2.09 5.00
C PRO A 77 -13.32 1.13 4.82
N VAL A 78 -13.30 0.33 3.75
CA VAL A 78 -12.16 -0.56 3.46
C VAL A 78 -10.89 0.27 3.24
N ARG A 79 -10.96 1.33 2.42
CA ARG A 79 -9.82 2.22 2.17
C ARG A 79 -9.30 2.87 3.45
N ASN A 80 -10.19 3.33 4.32
CA ASN A 80 -9.82 3.96 5.59
C ASN A 80 -9.05 3.00 6.53
N GLU A 81 -9.31 1.70 6.44
CA GLU A 81 -8.57 0.68 7.19
C GLU A 81 -7.22 0.32 6.53
N LEU A 82 -7.14 0.36 5.19
CA LEU A 82 -5.93 -0.02 4.44
C LEU A 82 -4.89 1.10 4.35
N LEU A 83 -5.31 2.37 4.30
CA LEU A 83 -4.40 3.51 4.14
C LEU A 83 -3.41 3.67 5.30
N PRO A 84 -3.81 3.62 6.59
CA PRO A 84 -2.87 3.84 7.69
C PRO A 84 -1.67 2.88 7.72
N PRO A 85 -1.81 1.54 7.60
CA PRO A 85 -0.65 0.65 7.52
C PRO A 85 0.17 0.87 6.25
N LEU A 86 -0.45 1.22 5.13
CA LEU A 86 0.27 1.53 3.89
C LEU A 86 1.14 2.79 4.03
N GLU A 87 0.62 3.86 4.62
CA GLU A 87 1.39 5.09 4.85
C GLU A 87 2.57 4.84 5.82
N ARG A 88 2.43 3.93 6.79
CA ARG A 88 3.57 3.51 7.64
C ARG A 88 4.64 2.77 6.85
N ILE A 89 4.27 1.90 5.91
CA ILE A 89 5.22 1.22 5.01
C ILE A 89 6.01 2.26 4.20
N ILE A 90 5.31 3.23 3.60
CA ILE A 90 5.92 4.29 2.79
C ILE A 90 6.88 5.13 3.65
N ALA A 91 6.41 5.65 4.78
CA ALA A 91 7.22 6.47 5.67
C ALA A 91 8.48 5.74 6.18
N THR A 92 8.33 4.46 6.55
CA THR A 92 9.46 3.63 7.02
C THR A 92 10.42 3.32 5.87
N GLY A 93 9.92 2.99 4.69
CA GLY A 93 10.73 2.76 3.49
C GLY A 93 11.55 4.00 3.10
N GLU A 94 10.97 5.19 3.17
CA GLU A 94 11.69 6.44 2.92
C GLU A 94 12.78 6.72 3.96
N ALA A 95 12.49 6.43 5.23
CA ALA A 95 13.48 6.55 6.30
C ALA A 95 14.65 5.58 6.09
N LEU A 96 14.36 4.32 5.74
CA LEU A 96 15.35 3.32 5.37
C LEU A 96 16.18 3.78 4.17
N ARG A 97 15.58 4.43 3.17
CA ARG A 97 16.31 4.91 1.98
C ARG A 97 17.37 5.92 2.36
N LYS A 98 17.04 6.82 3.29
CA LYS A 98 17.99 7.79 3.85
C LYS A 98 19.09 7.09 4.65
N GLN A 99 18.74 6.06 5.44
CA GLN A 99 19.72 5.29 6.20
C GLN A 99 20.68 4.50 5.31
N VAL A 100 20.16 3.81 4.28
CA VAL A 100 20.96 3.09 3.28
C VAL A 100 21.97 4.03 2.61
N ALA A 101 21.56 5.25 2.26
CA ALA A 101 22.48 6.24 1.71
C ALA A 101 23.55 6.68 2.72
N LYS A 102 23.19 6.87 3.99
CA LYS A 102 24.11 7.26 5.06
C LYS A 102 25.13 6.16 5.40
N LEU A 103 24.71 4.90 5.39
CA LEU A 103 25.52 3.74 5.74
C LEU A 103 26.38 3.22 4.58
N GLY A 104 26.23 3.79 3.37
CA GLY A 104 26.94 3.33 2.19
C GLY A 104 26.50 1.96 1.69
N ALA A 105 25.32 1.48 2.11
CA ALA A 105 24.77 0.16 1.75
C ALA A 105 24.10 0.17 0.35
N ALA A 106 24.79 0.70 -0.65
CA ALA A 106 24.23 0.95 -1.99
C ALA A 106 23.65 -0.32 -2.65
N GLN A 107 24.12 -1.50 -2.27
CA GLN A 107 23.61 -2.78 -2.75
C GLN A 107 22.15 -3.05 -2.37
N LEU A 108 21.68 -2.51 -1.24
CA LEU A 108 20.30 -2.71 -0.74
C LEU A 108 19.30 -1.73 -1.36
N ARG A 109 19.80 -0.70 -2.07
CA ARG A 109 18.96 0.37 -2.63
C ARG A 109 17.96 -0.15 -3.68
N PRO A 110 18.33 -1.00 -4.66
CA PRO A 110 17.41 -1.42 -5.70
C PRO A 110 16.16 -2.09 -5.15
N ASP A 111 16.30 -3.01 -4.20
CA ASP A 111 15.18 -3.75 -3.64
C ASP A 111 14.33 -2.89 -2.70
N LEU A 112 14.94 -1.93 -2.00
CA LEU A 112 14.19 -0.93 -1.25
C LEU A 112 13.34 -0.02 -2.17
N GLU A 113 13.87 0.38 -3.33
CA GLU A 113 13.09 1.13 -4.32
C GLU A 113 11.93 0.29 -4.89
N ARG A 114 12.10 -1.03 -5.02
CA ARG A 114 11.02 -1.94 -5.41
C ARG A 114 9.90 -1.99 -4.37
N ILE A 115 10.23 -1.97 -3.08
CA ILE A 115 9.25 -1.84 -1.99
C ILE A 115 8.47 -0.53 -2.12
N LEU A 116 9.17 0.59 -2.26
CA LEU A 116 8.54 1.92 -2.36
C LEU A 116 7.65 2.04 -3.60
N SER A 117 8.10 1.51 -4.73
CA SER A 117 7.32 1.45 -5.97
C SER A 117 6.03 0.64 -5.78
N ALA A 118 6.13 -0.56 -5.21
CA ALA A 118 4.98 -1.42 -4.94
C ALA A 118 4.00 -0.77 -3.93
N ALA A 119 4.50 -0.09 -2.91
CA ALA A 119 3.67 0.68 -1.98
C ALA A 119 2.95 1.84 -2.69
N GLY A 120 3.63 2.52 -3.62
CA GLY A 120 3.02 3.55 -4.46
C GLY A 120 1.90 2.99 -5.36
N THR A 121 2.10 1.82 -5.97
CA THR A 121 1.06 1.13 -6.74
C THR A 121 -0.14 0.76 -5.87
N LEU A 122 0.08 0.21 -4.67
CA LEU A 122 -1.00 -0.05 -3.71
C LEU A 122 -1.77 1.23 -3.38
N ARG A 123 -1.05 2.33 -3.15
CA ARG A 123 -1.65 3.61 -2.81
C ARG A 123 -2.49 4.16 -3.96
N ALA A 124 -2.10 3.96 -5.21
CA ALA A 124 -2.90 4.32 -6.37
C ALA A 124 -4.17 3.46 -6.46
N LEU A 125 -4.04 2.14 -6.34
CA LEU A 125 -5.18 1.19 -6.39
C LEU A 125 -6.20 1.44 -5.28
N ILE A 126 -5.74 1.79 -4.08
CA ILE A 126 -6.60 2.14 -2.94
C ILE A 126 -7.04 3.60 -3.03
N GLY A 127 -6.22 4.49 -3.59
CA GLY A 127 -6.42 5.93 -3.64
C GLY A 127 -7.41 6.40 -4.70
N GLU A 128 -7.61 5.65 -5.79
CA GLU A 128 -8.53 6.03 -6.85
C GLU A 128 -10.01 5.87 -6.45
N GLN A 129 -10.64 7.03 -6.25
CA GLN A 129 -11.99 7.31 -6.74
C GLN A 129 -11.87 8.52 -7.69
N PRO A 130 -12.70 8.62 -8.75
CA PRO A 130 -12.71 9.79 -9.62
C PRO A 130 -12.93 11.05 -8.78
N ALA A 131 -12.29 12.14 -9.19
CA ALA A 131 -12.40 13.46 -8.59
C ALA A 131 -13.81 14.06 -8.75
N GLU A 132 -14.84 13.43 -8.17
CA GLU A 132 -16.24 13.90 -8.18
C GLU A 132 -16.78 13.91 -6.74
N ALA A 133 -16.21 14.72 -5.86
CA ALA A 133 -16.87 15.08 -4.58
C ALA A 133 -16.31 16.37 -3.94
N GLU A 134 -15.72 17.28 -4.71
CA GLU A 134 -15.32 18.60 -4.20
C GLU A 134 -15.69 19.72 -5.17
N ALA A 135 -16.97 19.75 -5.56
CA ALA A 135 -17.64 20.96 -6.02
C ALA A 135 -19.14 20.93 -5.68
N ALA A 136 -19.51 20.33 -4.55
CA ALA A 136 -20.76 20.66 -3.87
C ALA A 136 -20.51 21.90 -3.01
N SER A 137 -20.32 23.04 -3.69
CA SER A 137 -20.12 24.35 -3.09
C SER A 137 -21.18 25.31 -3.61
N GLU A 138 -22.45 24.99 -3.40
CA GLU A 138 -23.55 25.96 -3.39
C GLU A 138 -24.51 25.57 -2.26
N PRO A 139 -25.25 26.50 -1.60
CA PRO A 139 -25.78 27.77 -2.15
C PRO A 139 -25.84 28.90 -1.08
N PRO A 140 -26.74 29.90 -1.11
CA PRO A 140 -27.27 30.75 -2.19
C PRO A 140 -27.01 32.27 -1.93
N GLY A 141 -27.08 33.11 -2.97
CA GLY A 141 -27.26 34.57 -2.80
C GLY A 141 -26.55 35.38 -3.87
N VAL A 142 -27.09 36.46 -4.44
CA VAL A 142 -28.30 37.23 -4.18
C VAL A 142 -28.68 37.88 -5.52
N SER A 143 -29.98 37.92 -5.82
CA SER A 143 -30.56 38.73 -6.89
C SER A 143 -30.09 40.19 -6.85
N ALA A 144 -29.71 40.73 -8.00
CA ALA A 144 -29.92 42.14 -8.38
C ALA A 144 -29.85 42.27 -9.91
#